data_AF-A0A2N2C136-F1
#
_entry.id   AF-A0A2N2C136-F1
#
_cell.length_a   1.000
_cell.length_b   1.000
_cell.length_c   1.000
_cell.angle_alpha   90.00
_cell.angle_beta   90.00
_cell.angle_gamma   90.00
#
_symmetry.space_group_name_H-M   'P 1'
#
loop_
_entity.id
_entity.type
_entity.pdbx_description
1 polymer ?
#
loop_
_entity_poly.entity_id
_entity_poly.type
_entity_poly.pdbx_seq_one_letter_code
_entity_poly.pdbx_strand_id
1 'polypeptide(L)'
;MRKLLIALLVTGVLLLGAGLTGLFLSNENRDLRDDYTLEELTENVETLLENYSESLKISMIYVFEDRDPYFLITEVDTDRGAMELRASVVTGQIYPDRSIASMWNVKYMQRMGNRRIIGAGMMGGYYRDFDFDNELTLEEALERAQNYVTLKTDGYVIDKTYHTFYGYYSFHLLNDSEIVGILRVNGFDAQVSFSRFNGTLAEIKK
;
A
#
# COMPACT_ATOMS: atom_id res chain seq x y z
N MET A 1 -2.87 -57.60 -16.67
CA MET A 1 -3.66 -56.45 -16.19
C MET A 1 -2.74 -55.24 -16.08
N ARG A 2 -2.75 -54.36 -17.10
CA ARG A 2 -2.00 -53.09 -17.12
C ARG A 2 -3.04 -51.96 -17.04
N LYS A 3 -2.95 -51.09 -16.04
CA LYS A 3 -3.80 -49.90 -15.93
C LYS A 3 -3.24 -48.81 -16.87
N LEU A 4 -4.06 -48.38 -17.83
CA LEU A 4 -3.81 -47.18 -18.64
C LEU A 4 -4.10 -45.95 -17.76
N LEU A 5 -3.13 -45.05 -17.60
CA LEU A 5 -3.38 -43.68 -17.14
C LEU A 5 -3.87 -42.85 -18.34
N ILE A 6 -5.04 -42.24 -18.18
CA ILE A 6 -5.56 -41.22 -19.11
C ILE A 6 -5.01 -39.88 -18.64
N ALA A 7 -4.11 -39.29 -19.44
CA ALA A 7 -3.69 -37.91 -19.26
C ALA A 7 -4.82 -36.99 -19.75
N LEU A 8 -5.39 -36.19 -18.86
CA LEU A 8 -6.33 -35.14 -19.21
C LEU A 8 -5.53 -33.94 -19.74
N LEU A 9 -5.47 -33.80 -21.06
CA LEU A 9 -5.01 -32.59 -21.72
C LEU A 9 -6.19 -31.61 -21.74
N VAL A 10 -6.20 -30.64 -20.81
CA VAL A 10 -7.15 -29.53 -20.87
C VAL A 10 -6.55 -28.45 -21.76
N THR A 11 -6.96 -28.47 -23.02
CA THR A 11 -6.85 -27.35 -23.95
C THR A 11 -7.84 -26.27 -23.54
N GLY A 12 -7.34 -25.12 -23.09
CA GLY A 12 -8.14 -23.97 -22.65
C GLY A 12 -7.77 -22.67 -23.37
N VAL A 13 -8.33 -22.52 -24.58
CA VAL A 13 -8.90 -21.30 -25.19
C VAL A 13 -8.16 -19.95 -25.02
N LEU A 14 -7.74 -19.39 -26.17
CA LEU A 14 -7.46 -17.98 -26.44
C LEU A 14 -8.56 -17.04 -25.90
N LEU A 15 -8.17 -16.05 -25.09
CA LEU A 15 -8.92 -14.81 -24.89
C LEU A 15 -8.00 -13.62 -25.15
N LEU A 16 -8.22 -12.98 -26.30
CA LEU A 16 -7.71 -11.66 -26.66
C LEU A 16 -8.48 -10.61 -25.85
N GLY A 17 -7.76 -9.82 -25.04
CA GLY A 17 -8.32 -8.65 -24.36
C GLY A 17 -7.25 -7.96 -23.52
N ALA A 18 -6.90 -6.74 -23.88
CA ALA A 18 -5.89 -5.93 -23.22
C ALA A 18 -6.16 -5.80 -21.71
N GLY A 19 -5.23 -6.30 -20.87
CA GLY A 19 -5.33 -6.27 -19.42
C GLY A 19 -4.40 -7.28 -18.74
N LEU A 20 -3.12 -7.31 -19.14
CA LEU A 20 -2.09 -8.20 -18.58
C LEU A 20 -0.99 -7.35 -17.91
N THR A 21 -1.29 -6.81 -16.74
CA THR A 21 -0.29 -6.37 -15.75
C THR A 21 -0.79 -6.86 -14.40
N GLY A 22 -0.36 -8.05 -13.99
CA GLY A 22 -0.80 -8.66 -12.72
C GLY A 22 -0.80 -10.18 -12.66
N LEU A 23 -0.28 -10.88 -13.68
CA LEU A 23 -0.03 -12.32 -13.63
C LEU A 23 1.45 -12.58 -13.90
N PHE A 24 2.29 -12.30 -12.90
CA PHE A 24 3.54 -13.03 -12.78
C PHE A 24 3.18 -14.41 -12.25
N LEU A 25 3.08 -15.37 -13.17
CA LEU A 25 3.09 -16.79 -12.84
C LEU A 25 4.52 -17.15 -12.46
N SER A 26 4.81 -17.30 -11.16
CA SER A 26 5.96 -18.08 -10.71
C SER A 26 5.65 -19.54 -11.03
N ASN A 27 6.17 -20.02 -12.15
CA ASN A 27 6.09 -21.42 -12.53
C ASN A 27 7.21 -22.20 -11.83
N GLU A 28 7.04 -22.42 -10.53
CA GLU A 28 7.68 -23.53 -9.83
C GLU A 28 6.62 -24.26 -9.01
N ASN A 29 6.72 -25.58 -9.06
CA ASN A 29 5.91 -26.52 -8.32
C ASN A 29 6.25 -26.42 -6.82
N ARG A 30 5.89 -25.30 -6.18
CA ARG A 30 6.01 -25.12 -4.72
C ARG A 30 4.93 -25.98 -4.07
N ASP A 31 5.38 -27.01 -3.37
CA ASP A 31 4.56 -27.82 -2.48
C ASP A 31 3.78 -26.87 -1.55
N LEU A 32 2.52 -27.18 -1.24
CA LEU A 32 1.58 -26.33 -0.48
C LEU A 32 1.96 -26.16 1.01
N ARG A 33 3.24 -25.95 1.33
CA ARG A 33 3.76 -26.16 2.68
C ARG A 33 4.67 -25.09 3.28
N ASP A 34 5.28 -24.20 2.50
CA ASP A 34 6.08 -23.11 3.09
C ASP A 34 5.53 -21.76 2.66
N ASP A 35 5.08 -20.97 3.65
CA ASP A 35 4.73 -19.56 3.47
C ASP A 35 5.96 -18.77 2.97
N TYR A 36 5.71 -17.72 2.19
CA TYR A 36 6.76 -16.81 1.72
C TYR A 36 7.46 -16.15 2.90
N THR A 37 8.80 -16.12 2.85
CA THR A 37 9.60 -15.42 3.84
C THR A 37 9.53 -13.90 3.64
N LEU A 38 9.85 -13.13 4.67
CA LEU A 38 9.93 -11.68 4.55
C LEU A 38 10.95 -11.23 3.50
N GLU A 39 12.06 -11.96 3.36
CA GLU A 39 13.10 -11.69 2.36
C GLU A 39 12.55 -11.87 0.94
N GLU A 40 11.89 -13.01 0.67
CA GLU A 40 11.25 -13.26 -0.64
C GLU A 40 10.17 -12.22 -0.96
N LEU A 41 9.37 -11.82 0.02
CA LEU A 41 8.36 -10.77 -0.17
C LEU A 41 9.00 -9.41 -0.44
N THR A 42 10.13 -9.11 0.22
CA THR A 42 10.89 -7.87 0.01
C THR A 42 11.44 -7.82 -1.41
N GLU A 43 12.09 -8.88 -1.89
CA GLU A 43 12.59 -9.00 -3.27
C GLU A 43 11.46 -8.87 -4.31
N ASN A 44 10.30 -9.49 -4.04
CA ASN A 44 9.14 -9.37 -4.91
C ASN A 44 8.62 -7.92 -4.97
N VAL A 45 8.62 -7.21 -3.84
CA VAL A 45 8.23 -5.79 -3.80
C VAL A 45 9.25 -4.95 -4.57
N GLU A 46 10.55 -5.13 -4.36
CA GLU A 46 11.60 -4.42 -5.11
C GLU A 46 11.47 -4.64 -6.62
N THR A 47 11.26 -5.88 -7.05
CA THR A 47 11.00 -6.22 -8.45
C THR A 47 9.74 -5.54 -8.99
N LEU A 48 8.67 -5.42 -8.19
CA LEU A 48 7.49 -4.67 -8.58
C LEU A 48 7.81 -3.18 -8.82
N LEU A 49 8.65 -2.57 -7.96
CA LEU A 49 9.02 -1.16 -8.04
C LEU A 49 9.79 -0.83 -9.33
N GLU A 50 10.55 -1.76 -9.89
CA GLU A 50 11.26 -1.58 -11.17
C GLU A 50 10.33 -1.28 -12.36
N ASN A 51 9.03 -1.59 -12.24
CA ASN A 51 8.04 -1.31 -13.28
C ASN A 51 7.57 0.16 -13.30
N TYR A 52 8.02 0.99 -12.36
CA TYR A 52 7.72 2.41 -12.32
C TYR A 52 8.81 3.23 -13.01
N SER A 53 8.41 4.29 -13.70
CA SER A 53 9.34 5.25 -14.31
C SER A 53 10.09 6.09 -13.27
N GLU A 54 9.48 6.29 -12.12
CA GLU A 54 10.03 6.99 -10.96
C GLU A 54 10.98 6.06 -10.19
N SER A 55 12.08 6.58 -9.66
CA SER A 55 12.94 5.84 -8.75
C SER A 55 12.26 5.68 -7.40
N LEU A 56 11.83 4.46 -7.09
CA LEU A 56 11.12 4.11 -5.86
C LEU A 56 11.97 3.19 -4.98
N LYS A 57 11.76 3.27 -3.66
CA LYS A 57 12.39 2.40 -2.66
C LYS A 57 11.41 1.99 -1.58
N ILE A 58 11.64 0.84 -0.97
CA ILE A 58 11.04 0.50 0.33
C ILE A 58 11.68 1.41 1.38
N SER A 59 10.85 2.15 2.12
CA SER A 59 11.31 3.02 3.22
C SER A 59 11.07 2.41 4.59
N MET A 60 9.99 1.63 4.74
CA MET A 60 9.70 0.91 5.98
C MET A 60 8.95 -0.38 5.68
N ILE A 61 9.22 -1.41 6.48
CA ILE A 61 8.46 -2.66 6.50
C ILE A 61 7.96 -2.88 7.93
N TYR A 62 6.65 -3.02 8.07
CA TYR A 62 5.96 -3.29 9.32
C TYR A 62 5.63 -4.77 9.32
N VAL A 63 6.29 -5.51 10.19
CA VAL A 63 6.17 -6.96 10.27
C VAL A 63 5.22 -7.28 11.41
N PHE A 64 4.25 -8.15 11.12
CA PHE A 64 3.26 -8.59 12.08
C PHE A 64 3.42 -10.08 12.35
N GLU A 65 3.10 -10.51 13.57
CA GLU A 65 3.15 -11.93 13.94
C GLU A 65 2.08 -12.76 13.21
N ASP A 66 0.92 -12.14 12.96
CA ASP A 66 -0.32 -12.82 12.53
C ASP A 66 -0.94 -12.18 11.27
N ARG A 67 -0.23 -11.29 10.59
CA ARG A 67 -0.71 -10.58 9.40
C ARG A 67 0.37 -10.42 8.33
N ASP A 68 -0.10 -10.22 7.11
CA ASP A 68 0.73 -9.83 5.98
C ASP A 68 1.56 -8.58 6.32
N PRO A 69 2.88 -8.58 6.01
CA PRO A 69 3.73 -7.41 6.19
C PRO A 69 3.20 -6.24 5.36
N TYR A 70 3.33 -5.05 5.92
CA TYR A 70 2.95 -3.80 5.28
C TYR A 70 4.22 -3.04 4.88
N PHE A 71 4.27 -2.56 3.65
CA PHE A 71 5.42 -1.88 3.05
C PHE A 71 5.06 -0.44 2.75
N LEU A 72 5.87 0.50 3.24
CA LEU A 72 5.79 1.90 2.88
C LEU A 72 6.84 2.19 1.82
N ILE A 73 6.39 2.66 0.66
CA ILE A 73 7.24 2.97 -0.48
C ILE A 73 7.37 4.49 -0.60
N THR A 74 8.58 4.96 -0.87
CA THR A 74 8.88 6.38 -1.10
C THR A 74 9.61 6.56 -2.42
N GLU A 75 9.57 7.78 -2.95
CA GLU A 75 10.49 8.21 -3.98
C GLU A 75 11.90 8.35 -3.41
N VAL A 76 12.90 7.95 -4.20
CA VAL A 76 14.31 8.09 -3.80
C VAL A 76 14.71 9.56 -3.70
N ASP A 77 14.26 10.39 -4.65
CA ASP A 77 14.74 11.77 -4.79
C ASP A 77 14.09 12.76 -3.81
N THR A 78 12.83 12.53 -3.43
CA THR A 78 12.05 13.47 -2.61
C THR A 78 11.70 12.93 -1.22
N ASP A 79 11.90 11.63 -0.99
CA ASP A 79 11.42 10.89 0.18
C ASP A 79 9.89 10.97 0.38
N ARG A 80 9.14 11.48 -0.61
CA ARG A 80 7.68 11.49 -0.57
C ARG A 80 7.12 10.09 -0.66
N GLY A 81 6.08 9.85 0.12
CA GLY A 81 5.33 8.61 0.09
C GLY A 81 4.70 8.38 -1.28
N ALA A 82 5.07 7.26 -1.90
CA ALA A 82 4.55 6.85 -3.19
C ALA A 82 3.34 5.93 -3.03
N MET A 83 3.46 4.89 -2.20
CA MET A 83 2.39 3.91 -2.00
C MET A 83 2.55 3.14 -0.69
N GLU A 84 1.44 2.55 -0.26
CA GLU A 84 1.34 1.67 0.90
C GLU A 84 0.87 0.31 0.39
N LEU A 85 1.68 -0.73 0.57
CA LEU A 85 1.45 -2.07 0.03
C LEU A 85 1.37 -3.10 1.15
N ARG A 86 0.76 -4.24 0.84
CA ARG A 86 0.81 -5.47 1.62
C ARG A 86 1.23 -6.63 0.72
N ALA A 87 1.85 -7.64 1.29
CA ALA A 87 2.24 -8.84 0.56
C ALA A 87 1.76 -10.08 1.31
N SER A 88 1.02 -10.96 0.63
CA SER A 88 0.47 -12.16 1.24
C SER A 88 1.58 -13.15 1.56
N VAL A 89 1.73 -13.51 2.83
CA VAL A 89 2.69 -14.57 3.22
C VAL A 89 2.30 -15.93 2.66
N VAL A 90 1.00 -16.16 2.40
CA VAL A 90 0.51 -17.45 1.89
C VAL A 90 0.67 -17.56 0.38
N THR A 91 0.41 -16.48 -0.37
CA THR A 91 0.34 -16.54 -1.85
C THR A 91 1.47 -15.79 -2.55
N GLY A 92 2.23 -14.96 -1.84
CA GLY A 92 3.20 -14.03 -2.41
C GLY A 92 2.57 -12.83 -3.11
N GLN A 93 1.23 -12.74 -3.16
CA GLN A 93 0.56 -11.66 -3.87
C GLN A 93 0.79 -10.31 -3.19
N ILE A 94 1.30 -9.34 -3.96
CA ILE A 94 1.43 -7.95 -3.54
C ILE A 94 0.16 -7.19 -3.91
N TYR A 95 -0.38 -6.39 -2.98
CA TYR A 95 -1.59 -5.62 -3.18
C TYR A 95 -1.56 -4.28 -2.43
N PRO A 96 -2.31 -3.27 -2.92
CA PRO A 96 -2.46 -2.00 -2.21
C PRO A 96 -3.06 -2.18 -0.81
N ASP A 97 -2.57 -1.42 0.17
CA ASP A 97 -3.34 -1.24 1.40
C ASP A 97 -4.69 -0.60 1.05
N ARG A 98 -5.80 -1.18 1.53
CA ARG A 98 -7.16 -0.81 1.11
C ARG A 98 -7.72 0.39 1.87
N SER A 99 -6.88 1.25 2.42
CA SER A 99 -7.34 2.41 3.17
C SER A 99 -7.97 3.48 2.26
N ILE A 100 -8.91 4.25 2.80
CA ILE A 100 -9.49 5.42 2.12
C ILE A 100 -8.38 6.43 1.77
N ALA A 101 -7.35 6.53 2.59
CA ALA A 101 -6.26 7.47 2.34
C ALA A 101 -5.37 7.07 1.17
N SER A 102 -5.26 5.77 0.87
CA SER A 102 -4.62 5.35 -0.37
C SER A 102 -5.35 5.98 -1.57
N MET A 103 -6.68 6.19 -1.51
CA MET A 103 -7.46 6.91 -2.54
C MET A 103 -7.16 8.40 -2.63
N TRP A 104 -6.55 9.01 -1.60
CA TRP A 104 -6.12 10.40 -1.59
C TRP A 104 -4.78 10.63 -2.30
N ASN A 105 -4.05 9.56 -2.68
CA ASN A 105 -2.78 9.71 -3.38
C ASN A 105 -2.96 10.20 -4.82
N VAL A 106 -2.85 11.50 -5.09
CA VAL A 106 -3.20 12.08 -6.40
C VAL A 106 -2.21 11.69 -7.51
N LYS A 107 -0.97 11.30 -7.18
CA LYS A 107 0.05 10.90 -8.15
C LYS A 107 -0.01 9.40 -8.49
N TYR A 108 -0.10 8.54 -7.49
CA TYR A 108 0.06 7.09 -7.66
C TYR A 108 -1.28 6.31 -7.73
N MET A 109 -2.39 6.85 -7.21
CA MET A 109 -3.70 6.15 -7.21
C MET A 109 -4.22 5.82 -8.62
N GLN A 110 -3.97 6.69 -9.60
CA GLN A 110 -4.41 6.47 -10.98
C GLN A 110 -3.75 5.26 -11.65
N ARG A 111 -2.55 4.88 -11.19
CA ARG A 111 -1.77 3.75 -11.71
C ARG A 111 -2.12 2.42 -11.02
N MET A 112 -2.68 2.46 -9.81
CA MET A 112 -3.06 1.27 -9.03
C MET A 112 -4.43 0.68 -9.42
N GLY A 113 -4.87 0.88 -10.66
CA GLY A 113 -6.11 0.31 -11.21
C GLY A 113 -7.39 1.08 -10.90
N ASN A 114 -7.32 2.18 -10.15
CA ASN A 114 -8.49 2.93 -9.68
C ASN A 114 -8.83 4.14 -10.58
N ARG A 115 -8.84 3.93 -11.90
CA ARG A 115 -9.23 4.95 -12.91
C ARG A 115 -10.64 5.53 -12.73
N ARG A 116 -11.42 5.04 -11.76
CA ARG A 116 -12.81 5.43 -11.52
C ARG A 116 -13.01 6.34 -10.30
N ILE A 117 -12.03 6.48 -9.41
CA ILE A 117 -12.25 7.13 -8.10
C ILE A 117 -11.82 8.60 -8.08
N ILE A 118 -10.83 9.00 -8.87
CA ILE A 118 -10.59 10.42 -9.16
C ILE A 118 -11.22 10.72 -10.52
N GLY A 119 -12.54 10.86 -10.52
CA GLY A 119 -13.27 11.61 -11.54
C GLY A 119 -12.95 11.31 -13.02
N ALA A 120 -13.04 10.06 -13.46
CA ALA A 120 -13.40 9.77 -14.85
C ALA A 120 -14.93 9.93 -15.07
N GLY A 121 -15.52 10.92 -14.39
CA GLY A 121 -16.93 11.30 -14.47
C GLY A 121 -17.04 12.75 -14.92
N MET A 122 -17.65 12.97 -16.09
CA MET A 122 -18.09 14.25 -16.68
C MET A 122 -17.07 15.37 -16.94
N MET A 123 -15.87 15.33 -16.38
CA MET A 123 -14.77 16.24 -16.73
C MET A 123 -13.65 15.45 -17.40
N GLY A 124 -13.73 15.38 -18.73
CA GLY A 124 -12.82 14.60 -19.55
C GLY A 124 -11.34 14.91 -19.27
N GLY A 125 -10.53 13.85 -19.22
CA GLY A 125 -9.30 13.71 -20.01
C GLY A 125 -8.24 14.80 -19.99
N TYR A 126 -8.29 15.77 -19.09
CA TYR A 126 -7.23 16.74 -18.90
C TYR A 126 -6.33 16.22 -17.79
N TYR A 127 -5.08 15.91 -18.15
CA TYR A 127 -3.94 16.15 -17.27
C TYR A 127 -4.05 17.60 -16.82
N ARG A 128 -4.81 17.84 -15.74
CA ARG A 128 -4.68 19.07 -14.98
C ARG A 128 -3.24 19.04 -14.52
N ASP A 129 -2.51 20.14 -14.73
CA ASP A 129 -1.29 20.42 -13.96
C ASP A 129 -1.73 20.40 -12.49
N PHE A 130 -1.73 19.21 -11.90
CA PHE A 130 -1.98 19.06 -10.49
C PHE A 130 -0.75 19.64 -9.84
N ASP A 131 -0.95 20.71 -9.07
CA ASP A 131 -0.03 20.94 -7.98
C ASP A 131 -0.03 19.66 -7.15
N PHE A 132 1.13 19.03 -7.12
CA PHE A 132 1.33 17.78 -6.41
C PHE A 132 1.55 18.03 -4.91
N ASP A 133 1.64 19.30 -4.51
CA ASP A 133 1.76 19.69 -3.13
C ASP A 133 0.40 19.73 -2.42
N ASN A 134 0.47 19.45 -1.12
CA ASN A 134 -0.68 19.57 -0.24
C ASN A 134 -0.98 21.05 -0.01
N GLU A 135 -2.27 21.41 0.07
CA GLU A 135 -2.70 22.76 0.45
C GLU A 135 -2.46 23.00 1.95
N LEU A 136 -2.64 21.97 2.77
CA LEU A 136 -2.29 21.98 4.19
C LEU A 136 -0.78 21.89 4.37
N THR A 137 -0.27 22.68 5.30
CA THR A 137 1.08 22.52 5.86
C THR A 137 1.18 21.27 6.75
N LEU A 138 2.40 20.82 7.03
CA LEU A 138 2.65 19.73 7.97
C LEU A 138 2.14 20.08 9.37
N GLU A 139 2.37 21.32 9.82
CA GLU A 139 1.92 21.78 11.14
C GLU A 139 0.39 21.73 11.26
N GLU A 140 -0.35 22.20 10.25
CA GLU A 140 -1.81 22.14 10.23
C GLU A 140 -2.31 20.68 10.22
N ALA A 141 -1.66 19.81 9.43
CA ALA A 141 -2.00 18.40 9.40
C ALA A 141 -1.73 17.70 10.75
N LEU A 142 -0.62 18.02 11.39
CA LEU A 142 -0.26 17.49 12.71
C LEU A 142 -1.25 17.97 13.79
N GLU A 143 -1.61 19.25 13.78
CA GLU A 143 -2.64 19.80 14.68
C GLU A 143 -3.98 19.07 14.46
N ARG A 144 -4.36 18.85 13.20
CA ARG A 144 -5.59 18.12 12.86
C ARG A 144 -5.58 16.69 13.37
N ALA A 145 -4.45 16.01 13.23
CA ALA A 145 -4.23 14.65 13.72
C ALA A 145 -4.34 14.58 15.25
N GLN A 146 -3.65 15.49 15.96
CA GLN A 146 -3.69 15.56 17.42
C GLN A 146 -5.10 15.84 17.93
N ASN A 147 -5.80 16.81 17.34
CA ASN A 147 -7.18 17.13 17.69
C ASN A 147 -8.12 15.93 17.48
N TYR A 148 -7.95 15.16 16.40
CA TYR A 148 -8.73 13.94 16.19
C TYR A 148 -8.53 12.95 17.33
N VAL A 149 -7.27 12.66 17.65
CA VAL A 149 -6.91 11.69 18.69
C VAL A 149 -7.43 12.12 20.06
N THR A 150 -7.21 13.37 20.46
CA THR A 150 -7.71 13.91 21.74
C THR A 150 -9.23 13.84 21.88
N LEU A 151 -9.98 14.01 20.79
CA LEU A 151 -11.45 14.04 20.83
C LEU A 151 -12.12 12.69 20.62
N LYS A 152 -11.43 11.73 19.99
CA LYS A 152 -12.05 10.51 19.45
C LYS A 152 -11.47 9.22 20.00
N THR A 153 -10.35 9.27 20.71
CA THR A 153 -9.66 8.06 21.17
C THR A 153 -9.19 8.25 22.61
N ASP A 154 -9.41 7.24 23.45
CA ASP A 154 -8.93 7.28 24.83
C ASP A 154 -7.46 6.86 24.88
N GLY A 155 -6.58 7.78 25.26
CA GLY A 155 -5.19 7.51 25.61
C GLY A 155 -4.20 7.42 24.44
N TYR A 156 -4.65 7.51 23.19
CA TYR A 156 -3.74 7.51 22.06
C TYR A 156 -3.04 8.86 21.89
N VAL A 157 -1.87 8.85 21.25
CA VAL A 157 -1.11 10.06 20.88
C VAL A 157 -0.52 9.91 19.48
N ILE A 158 -0.24 11.05 18.82
CA ILE A 158 0.42 11.07 17.52
C ILE A 158 1.93 11.11 17.71
N ASP A 159 2.66 10.21 17.05
CA ASP A 159 4.11 10.29 16.97
C ASP A 159 4.55 11.47 16.08
N LYS A 160 5.75 11.99 16.33
CA LYS A 160 6.37 13.00 15.47
C LYS A 160 6.90 12.43 14.17
N THR A 161 7.02 11.11 14.05
CA THR A 161 7.36 10.46 12.79
C THR A 161 6.20 10.58 11.81
N TYR A 162 6.48 11.13 10.63
CA TYR A 162 5.49 11.34 9.58
C TYR A 162 6.05 10.98 8.22
N HIS A 163 5.14 10.77 7.28
CA HIS A 163 5.44 10.70 5.85
C HIS A 163 4.50 11.63 5.09
N THR A 164 5.08 12.41 4.18
CA THR A 164 4.32 13.27 3.27
C THR A 164 4.04 12.50 1.99
N PHE A 165 2.78 12.24 1.70
CA PHE A 165 2.32 11.67 0.44
C PHE A 165 1.74 12.77 -0.45
N TYR A 166 1.60 12.46 -1.73
CA TYR A 166 0.93 13.31 -2.71
C TYR A 166 -0.58 13.36 -2.42
N GLY A 167 -1.04 14.32 -1.62
CA GLY A 167 -2.44 14.51 -1.25
C GLY A 167 -2.80 14.16 0.20
N TYR A 168 -1.85 13.71 1.02
CA TYR A 168 -2.07 13.48 2.45
C TYR A 168 -0.78 13.40 3.27
N TYR A 169 -0.92 13.51 4.58
CA TYR A 169 0.11 13.22 5.57
C TYR A 169 -0.24 11.93 6.31
N SER A 170 0.78 11.15 6.67
CA SER A 170 0.64 9.92 7.44
C SER A 170 1.46 10.02 8.73
N PHE A 171 0.88 9.62 9.86
CA PHE A 171 1.48 9.68 11.17
C PHE A 171 1.30 8.34 11.89
N HIS A 172 2.29 7.93 12.68
CA HIS A 172 2.09 6.80 13.58
C HIS A 172 1.17 7.21 14.73
N LEU A 173 0.28 6.29 15.08
CA LEU A 173 -0.55 6.40 16.26
C LEU A 173 0.03 5.53 17.36
N LEU A 174 0.25 6.13 18.52
CA LEU A 174 0.81 5.46 19.68
C LEU A 174 -0.26 5.20 20.73
N ASN A 175 -0.15 4.07 21.43
CA ASN A 175 -0.79 3.80 22.70
C ASN A 175 0.27 3.35 23.69
N ASP A 176 0.41 4.01 24.83
CA ASP A 176 1.48 3.73 25.81
C ASP A 176 2.89 3.66 25.18
N SER A 177 3.15 4.50 24.16
CA SER A 177 4.39 4.56 23.35
C SER A 177 4.58 3.44 22.33
N GLU A 178 3.64 2.51 22.20
CA GLU A 178 3.66 1.48 21.15
C GLU A 178 2.89 1.92 19.92
N ILE A 179 3.43 1.67 18.72
CA ILE A 179 2.74 1.97 17.46
C ILE A 179 1.59 0.99 17.28
N VAL A 180 0.36 1.47 17.35
CA VAL A 180 -0.87 0.66 17.23
C VAL A 180 -1.58 0.83 15.88
N GLY A 181 -1.10 1.75 15.05
CA GLY A 181 -1.69 1.99 13.74
C GLY A 181 -1.15 3.25 13.08
N ILE A 182 -1.85 3.65 12.03
CA ILE A 182 -1.52 4.81 11.22
C ILE A 182 -2.74 5.71 11.12
N LEU A 183 -2.54 7.00 11.36
CA LEU A 183 -3.53 8.04 11.14
C LEU A 183 -3.08 8.92 9.97
N ARG A 184 -4.02 9.24 9.09
CA ARG A 184 -3.75 9.98 7.87
C ARG A 184 -4.65 11.20 7.80
N VAL A 185 -4.10 12.32 7.31
CA VAL A 185 -4.80 13.60 7.16
C VAL A 185 -4.75 14.01 5.70
N ASN A 186 -5.91 14.18 5.08
CA ASN A 186 -6.02 14.65 3.70
C ASN A 186 -5.40 16.05 3.58
N GLY A 187 -4.51 16.21 2.60
CA GLY A 187 -3.73 17.43 2.38
C GLY A 187 -4.51 18.59 1.76
N PHE A 188 -5.78 18.39 1.40
CA PHE A 188 -6.61 19.41 0.75
C PHE A 188 -7.78 19.86 1.64
N ASP A 189 -8.46 18.91 2.31
CA ASP A 189 -9.70 19.21 3.06
C ASP A 189 -9.63 18.85 4.56
N ALA A 190 -8.45 18.46 5.04
CA ALA A 190 -8.21 18.10 6.43
C ALA A 190 -9.07 16.94 6.97
N GLN A 191 -9.66 16.11 6.09
CA GLN A 191 -10.31 14.88 6.50
C GLN A 191 -9.30 13.94 7.16
N VAL A 192 -9.74 13.24 8.21
CA VAL A 192 -8.90 12.31 8.96
C VAL A 192 -9.37 10.88 8.71
N SER A 193 -8.44 10.02 8.32
CA SER A 193 -8.66 8.58 8.17
C SER A 193 -7.74 7.84 9.14
N PHE A 194 -8.34 7.04 10.01
CA PHE A 194 -7.62 6.24 10.99
C PHE A 194 -7.67 4.76 10.61
N SER A 195 -6.54 4.07 10.77
CA SER A 195 -6.47 2.61 10.65
C SER A 195 -5.64 2.04 11.79
N ARG A 196 -6.29 1.25 12.65
CA ARG A 196 -5.58 0.41 13.62
C ARG A 196 -4.93 -0.76 12.88
N PHE A 197 -3.76 -1.19 13.34
CA PHE A 197 -3.24 -2.48 12.93
C PHE A 197 -4.11 -3.59 13.55
N ASN A 198 -4.52 -4.53 12.71
CA ASN A 198 -5.37 -5.67 13.11
C ASN A 198 -4.55 -6.91 13.51
N GLY A 199 -3.25 -6.73 13.79
CA GLY A 199 -2.31 -7.77 14.19
C GLY A 199 -1.25 -7.22 15.14
N THR A 200 -0.48 -8.11 15.73
CA THR A 200 0.58 -7.76 16.68
C THR A 200 1.81 -7.31 15.90
N LEU A 201 2.16 -6.02 16.03
CA LEU A 201 3.37 -5.47 15.41
C LEU A 201 4.59 -6.07 16.10
N ALA A 202 5.39 -6.85 15.36
CA ALA A 202 6.58 -7.51 15.87
C ALA A 202 7.82 -6.63 15.72
N GLU A 203 7.99 -6.02 14.55
CA GLU A 203 9.14 -5.17 14.25
C GLU A 203 8.82 -4.16 13.14
N ILE A 204 9.61 -3.09 13.10
CA ILE A 204 9.68 -2.16 11.97
C ILE A 204 11.10 -2.19 11.44
N LYS A 205 11.25 -2.61 10.18
CA LYS A 205 12.52 -2.51 9.44
C LYS A 205 12.52 -1.22 8.63
N LYS A 206 13.69 -0.59 8.53
CA LYS A 206 13.95 0.60 7.70
C LYS A 206 14.98 0.26 6.64
#